data_AF-A0A4Y0BEN8-F1
#
_entry.id   AF-A0A4Y0BEN8-F1
#
_cell.length_a   1.000
_cell.length_b   1.000
_cell.length_c   1.000
_cell.angle_alpha   90.00
_cell.angle_beta   90.00
_cell.angle_gamma   90.00
#
_symmetry.space_group_name_H-M   'P 1'
#
loop_
_entity.id
_entity.type
_entity.pdbx_description
1 polymer ?
#
loop_
_entity_poly.entity_id
_entity_poly.type
_entity_poly.pdbx_seq_one_letter_code
_entity_poly.pdbx_strand_id
1 'polypeptide(L)'
;MNGNGRLVVLLLVAGMVQTILGLPVVTQKPKAAEKEEKHDDSNVERMENIIEYNKYLQEVVSVLESDPVFADKLQKAAESDIRSGVIAQELEYVGHHVRSRLDELKRVELQRLKELATKQFELTNEIDRDHLKISEHVDHSNPHTFEIEDLKKLILKTSQDLMENDRRRREEFKQYELQKEFEKQEKLRNLDEEHRKTYEEDLKRQQAKHDNHEKIHHPGNKAQLEEVWKSRTTWDGQDFDPKTFFMLHDLDGNNMWDENEVKVLFINELNKMYQAGSA
;
A
#
# COMPACT_ATOMS: atom_id res chain seq x y z
N MET A 1 51.95 -46.75 60.60
CA MET A 1 51.94 -45.37 60.08
C MET A 1 50.98 -45.28 58.90
N ASN A 2 49.65 -45.31 59.13
CA ASN A 2 48.64 -45.40 58.04
C ASN A 2 47.56 -44.29 58.13
N GLY A 3 47.87 -43.15 58.78
CA GLY A 3 46.91 -42.05 58.99
C GLY A 3 46.93 -40.97 57.89
N ASN A 4 48.12 -40.61 57.40
CA ASN A 4 48.27 -39.41 56.56
C ASN A 4 47.87 -39.64 55.09
N GLY A 5 48.02 -40.85 54.57
CA GLY A 5 47.66 -41.16 53.18
C GLY A 5 46.15 -41.14 52.92
N ARG A 6 45.33 -41.52 53.91
CA ARG A 6 43.86 -41.51 53.78
C ARG A 6 43.28 -40.10 53.77
N LEU A 7 43.88 -39.18 54.54
CA LEU A 7 43.45 -37.78 54.59
C LEU A 7 43.74 -37.05 53.27
N VAL A 8 44.89 -37.32 52.65
CA VAL A 8 45.29 -36.75 51.35
C VAL A 8 44.40 -37.25 50.23
N VAL A 9 44.04 -38.54 50.24
CA VAL A 9 43.10 -39.11 49.25
C VAL A 9 41.70 -38.51 49.41
N LEU A 10 41.22 -38.32 50.65
CA LEU A 10 39.92 -37.68 50.90
C LEU A 10 39.89 -36.21 50.45
N LEU A 11 40.98 -35.46 50.64
CA LEU A 11 41.09 -34.08 50.16
C LEU A 11 41.17 -33.99 48.62
N LEU A 12 41.87 -34.91 47.97
CA LEU A 12 41.92 -34.99 46.50
C LEU A 12 40.55 -35.35 45.90
N VAL A 13 39.82 -36.28 46.51
CA VAL A 13 38.48 -36.66 46.08
C VAL A 13 37.49 -35.51 46.32
N ALA A 14 37.57 -34.80 47.46
CA ALA A 14 36.72 -33.64 47.73
C ALA A 14 36.98 -32.47 46.75
N GLY A 15 38.23 -32.26 46.33
CA GLY A 15 38.58 -31.27 45.30
C GLY A 15 38.04 -31.64 43.90
N MET A 16 38.09 -32.92 43.52
CA MET A 16 37.53 -33.39 42.25
C MET A 16 36.01 -33.30 42.19
N VAL A 17 35.30 -33.51 43.31
CA VAL A 17 33.83 -33.38 43.36
C VAL A 17 33.36 -31.95 43.03
N GLN A 18 34.13 -30.91 43.42
CA GLN A 18 33.79 -29.53 43.03
C GLN A 18 33.98 -29.24 41.54
N THR A 19 34.84 -29.99 40.85
CA THR A 19 35.01 -29.88 39.39
C THR A 19 33.94 -30.62 38.59
N ILE A 20 33.25 -31.59 39.20
CA ILE A 20 32.21 -32.41 38.54
C ILE A 20 30.79 -31.80 38.72
N LEU A 21 30.58 -31.00 39.78
CA LEU A 21 29.30 -30.33 40.06
C LEU A 21 29.15 -28.94 39.40
N GLY A 22 30.18 -28.46 38.70
CA GLY A 22 30.03 -27.30 37.83
C GLY A 22 29.23 -27.68 36.59
N LEU A 23 27.91 -27.44 36.61
CA LEU A 23 27.11 -27.52 35.39
C LEU A 23 27.80 -26.67 34.31
N PRO A 24 27.97 -27.19 33.08
CA PRO A 24 28.54 -26.39 32.01
C PRO A 24 27.64 -25.15 31.86
N VAL A 25 28.20 -23.96 32.02
CA VAL A 25 27.56 -22.73 31.56
C VAL A 25 27.38 -22.93 30.05
N VAL A 26 26.17 -23.30 29.66
CA VAL A 26 25.75 -23.23 28.28
C VAL A 26 25.75 -21.73 27.98
N THR A 27 26.84 -21.25 27.38
CA THR A 27 26.81 -19.97 26.66
C THR A 27 25.91 -20.20 25.44
N GLN A 28 24.60 -20.24 25.67
CA GLN A 28 23.69 -19.85 24.61
C GLN A 28 24.10 -18.42 24.30
N LYS A 29 24.59 -18.16 23.07
CA LYS A 29 24.57 -16.80 22.54
C LYS A 29 23.16 -16.29 22.85
N PRO A 30 23.00 -15.10 23.46
CA PRO A 30 21.67 -14.59 23.76
C PRO A 30 20.87 -14.75 22.48
N LYS A 31 19.78 -15.54 22.55
CA LYS A 31 18.81 -15.65 21.46
C LYS A 31 18.53 -14.19 21.12
N ALA A 32 18.90 -13.78 19.90
CA ALA A 32 18.59 -12.44 19.44
C ALA A 32 17.14 -12.22 19.85
N ALA A 33 16.88 -11.19 20.65
CA ALA A 33 15.51 -10.82 20.97
C ALA A 33 14.81 -10.83 19.61
N GLU A 34 13.86 -11.76 19.44
CA GLU A 34 12.88 -11.65 18.37
C GLU A 34 12.38 -10.23 18.58
N LYS A 35 12.77 -9.34 17.66
CA LYS A 35 12.18 -8.02 17.62
C LYS A 35 10.71 -8.33 17.49
N GLU A 36 9.97 -8.19 18.59
CA GLU A 36 8.54 -8.05 18.51
C GLU A 36 8.36 -6.92 17.51
N GLU A 37 7.98 -7.28 16.30
CA GLU A 37 7.65 -6.32 15.31
C GLU A 37 6.46 -5.56 15.89
N LYS A 38 6.73 -4.34 16.40
CA LYS A 38 5.71 -3.31 16.59
C LYS A 38 5.21 -2.91 15.19
N HIS A 39 4.54 -3.83 14.50
CA HIS A 39 4.27 -3.73 13.07
C HIS A 39 2.90 -3.13 12.74
N ASP A 40 2.09 -2.83 13.76
CA ASP A 40 0.72 -2.35 13.55
C ASP A 40 0.66 -0.81 13.56
N ASP A 41 1.20 -0.17 14.60
CA ASP A 41 1.14 1.29 14.77
C ASP A 41 1.94 2.05 13.68
N SER A 42 3.10 1.51 13.28
CA SER A 42 3.95 2.13 12.25
C SER A 42 3.36 2.07 10.84
N ASN A 43 2.50 1.09 10.56
CA ASN A 43 1.86 0.95 9.25
C ASN A 43 0.64 1.87 9.14
N VAL A 44 -0.13 2.01 10.23
CA VAL A 44 -1.25 2.98 10.31
C VAL A 44 -0.73 4.40 10.20
N GLU A 45 0.29 4.80 10.97
CA GLU A 45 0.89 6.13 10.86
C GLU A 45 1.47 6.41 9.47
N ARG A 46 2.08 5.41 8.84
CA ARG A 46 2.58 5.54 7.46
C ARG A 46 1.44 5.71 6.46
N MET A 47 0.33 5.00 6.64
CA MET A 47 -0.86 5.13 5.81
C MET A 47 -1.51 6.50 5.97
N GLU A 48 -1.69 6.97 7.21
CA GLU A 48 -2.21 8.31 7.51
C GLU A 48 -1.33 9.39 6.85
N ASN A 49 -0.01 9.27 6.95
CA ASN A 49 0.92 10.20 6.32
C ASN A 49 0.79 10.25 4.79
N ILE A 50 0.59 9.09 4.15
CA ILE A 50 0.34 8.99 2.72
C ILE A 50 -1.00 9.65 2.37
N ILE A 51 -2.04 9.43 3.16
CA ILE A 51 -3.37 10.03 2.94
C ILE A 51 -3.29 11.55 3.02
N GLU A 52 -2.68 12.10 4.06
CA GLU A 52 -2.53 13.54 4.24
C GLU A 52 -1.65 14.18 3.15
N TYR A 53 -0.58 13.50 2.71
CA TYR A 53 0.22 13.94 1.57
C TYR A 53 -0.61 13.99 0.28
N ASN A 54 -1.45 12.98 0.02
CA ASN A 54 -2.33 12.97 -1.15
C ASN A 54 -3.38 14.10 -1.07
N LYS A 55 -3.93 14.39 0.11
CA LYS A 55 -4.85 15.52 0.31
C LYS A 55 -4.16 16.84 -0.03
N TYR A 56 -2.94 17.08 0.48
CA TYR A 56 -2.15 18.27 0.14
C TYR A 56 -1.94 18.40 -1.38
N LEU A 57 -1.54 17.31 -2.05
CA LEU A 57 -1.37 17.29 -3.50
C LEU A 57 -2.67 17.66 -4.22
N GLN A 58 -3.80 17.07 -3.81
CA GLN A 58 -5.12 17.37 -4.39
C GLN A 58 -5.54 18.82 -4.18
N GLU A 59 -5.29 19.39 -3.00
CA GLU A 59 -5.58 20.79 -2.70
C GLU A 59 -4.72 21.74 -3.55
N VAL A 60 -3.42 21.46 -3.70
CA VAL A 60 -2.53 22.24 -4.57
C VAL A 60 -3.03 22.19 -6.01
N VAL A 61 -3.38 21.01 -6.53
CA VAL A 61 -3.93 20.86 -7.89
C VAL A 61 -5.24 21.62 -8.04
N SER A 62 -6.17 21.48 -7.10
CA SER A 62 -7.47 22.19 -7.11
C SER A 62 -7.30 23.71 -7.13
N VAL A 63 -6.34 24.23 -6.35
CA VAL A 63 -6.01 25.67 -6.33
C VAL A 63 -5.39 26.10 -7.66
N LEU A 64 -4.53 25.30 -8.27
CA LEU A 64 -3.95 25.59 -9.59
C LEU A 64 -4.99 25.51 -10.73
N GLU A 65 -5.92 24.57 -10.67
CA GLU A 65 -7.02 24.41 -11.64
C GLU A 65 -8.06 25.54 -11.55
N SER A 66 -8.12 26.25 -10.41
CA SER A 66 -9.01 27.40 -10.27
C SER A 66 -8.61 28.59 -11.17
N ASP A 67 -7.36 28.64 -11.63
CA ASP A 67 -6.92 29.60 -12.65
C ASP A 67 -7.15 29.04 -14.06
N PRO A 68 -8.07 29.61 -14.86
CA PRO A 68 -8.39 29.09 -16.19
C PRO A 68 -7.18 29.14 -17.13
N VAL A 69 -6.26 30.11 -16.96
CA VAL A 69 -5.08 30.22 -17.83
C VAL A 69 -4.11 29.08 -17.56
N PHE A 70 -3.91 28.74 -16.29
CA PHE A 70 -3.04 27.63 -15.90
C PHE A 70 -3.67 26.28 -16.28
N ALA A 71 -4.96 26.09 -16.03
CA ALA A 71 -5.69 24.88 -16.37
C ALA A 71 -5.63 24.55 -17.87
N ASP A 72 -5.83 25.55 -18.73
CA ASP A 72 -5.71 25.38 -20.19
C ASP A 72 -4.31 24.94 -20.62
N LYS A 73 -3.25 25.46 -19.96
CA LYS A 73 -1.87 25.06 -20.23
C LYS A 73 -1.60 23.64 -19.74
N LEU A 74 -2.14 23.28 -18.58
CA LEU A 74 -2.03 21.93 -18.03
C LEU A 74 -2.69 20.89 -18.94
N GLN A 75 -3.87 21.19 -19.50
CA GLN A 75 -4.59 20.30 -20.44
C GLN A 75 -3.88 20.13 -21.79
N LYS A 76 -3.16 21.17 -22.26
CA LYS A 76 -2.43 21.13 -23.53
C LYS A 76 -1.01 20.57 -23.40
N ALA A 77 -0.46 20.52 -22.18
CA ALA A 77 0.88 20.04 -21.93
C ALA A 77 1.01 18.53 -22.18
N ALA A 78 2.16 18.10 -22.69
CA ALA A 78 2.47 16.69 -22.82
C ALA A 78 2.71 16.06 -21.43
N GLU A 79 2.34 14.80 -21.26
CA GLU A 79 2.53 14.08 -20.00
C GLU A 79 4.01 14.05 -19.55
N SER A 80 4.95 14.00 -20.50
CA SER A 80 6.39 14.09 -20.22
C SER A 80 6.79 15.43 -19.60
N ASP A 81 6.15 16.51 -20.02
CA ASP A 81 6.48 17.88 -19.61
C ASP A 81 5.89 18.17 -18.23
N ILE A 82 4.74 17.58 -17.94
CA ILE A 82 4.15 17.55 -16.61
C ILE A 82 5.09 16.78 -15.67
N ARG A 83 5.47 15.53 -15.99
CA ARG A 83 6.33 14.71 -15.12
C ARG A 83 7.72 15.30 -14.88
N SER A 84 8.28 16.03 -15.85
CA SER A 84 9.58 16.68 -15.72
C SER A 84 9.53 18.00 -14.93
N GLY A 85 8.34 18.52 -14.65
CA GLY A 85 8.14 19.75 -13.88
C GLY A 85 8.39 21.03 -14.68
N VAL A 86 8.40 20.98 -16.02
CA VAL A 86 8.52 22.18 -16.87
C VAL A 86 7.32 23.10 -16.69
N ILE A 87 6.14 22.53 -16.46
CA ILE A 87 4.89 23.27 -16.18
C ILE A 87 4.99 24.17 -14.94
N ALA A 88 5.93 23.90 -14.02
CA ALA A 88 6.10 24.71 -12.83
C ALA A 88 6.50 26.17 -13.14
N GLN A 89 7.15 26.42 -14.28
CA GLN A 89 7.52 27.78 -14.70
C GLN A 89 6.29 28.67 -14.95
N GLU A 90 5.16 28.06 -15.33
CA GLU A 90 3.91 28.77 -15.59
C GLU A 90 3.28 29.37 -14.34
N LEU A 91 3.76 28.95 -13.16
CA LEU A 91 3.37 29.50 -11.88
C LEU A 91 3.65 31.02 -11.78
N GLU A 92 4.61 31.56 -12.53
CA GLU A 92 4.91 33.01 -12.60
C GLU A 92 3.73 33.86 -13.09
N TYR A 93 2.89 33.30 -13.95
CA TYR A 93 1.78 34.02 -14.59
C TYR A 93 0.45 33.85 -13.85
N VAL A 94 0.45 33.05 -12.79
CA VAL A 94 -0.74 32.72 -12.01
C VAL A 94 -1.20 33.93 -11.19
N GLY A 95 -2.52 34.10 -11.09
CA GLY A 95 -3.13 35.20 -10.35
C GLY A 95 -2.72 35.27 -8.87
N HIS A 96 -2.67 36.49 -8.31
CA HIS A 96 -2.27 36.70 -6.90
C HIS A 96 -3.11 35.89 -5.91
N HIS A 97 -4.42 35.76 -6.14
CA HIS A 97 -5.31 35.01 -5.24
C HIS A 97 -4.92 33.53 -5.13
N VAL A 98 -4.47 32.91 -6.24
CA VAL A 98 -3.98 31.54 -6.26
C VAL A 98 -2.63 31.46 -5.55
N ARG A 99 -1.71 32.39 -5.82
CA ARG A 99 -0.42 32.48 -5.10
C ARG A 99 -0.60 32.57 -3.59
N SER A 100 -1.47 33.45 -3.10
CA SER A 100 -1.74 33.58 -1.66
C SER A 100 -2.28 32.29 -1.04
N ARG A 101 -3.13 31.54 -1.77
CA ARG A 101 -3.65 30.24 -1.32
C ARG A 101 -2.55 29.17 -1.30
N LEU A 102 -1.69 29.14 -2.32
CA LEU A 102 -0.56 28.22 -2.37
C LEU A 102 0.43 28.49 -1.24
N ASP A 103 0.68 29.75 -0.91
CA ASP A 103 1.51 30.15 0.23
C ASP A 103 0.91 29.67 1.57
N GLU A 104 -0.41 29.73 1.72
CA GLU A 104 -1.12 29.21 2.89
C GLU A 104 -1.01 27.68 2.97
N LEU A 105 -1.29 26.97 1.87
CA LEU A 105 -1.16 25.51 1.79
C LEU A 105 0.26 25.06 2.14
N LYS A 106 1.28 25.75 1.63
CA LYS A 106 2.68 25.46 1.97
C LYS A 106 2.94 25.58 3.47
N ARG A 107 2.39 26.60 4.13
CA ARG A 107 2.58 26.80 5.58
C ARG A 107 1.92 25.70 6.39
N VAL A 108 0.70 25.31 6.02
CA VAL A 108 -0.03 24.21 6.65
C VAL A 108 0.74 22.91 6.51
N GLU A 109 1.23 22.61 5.30
CA GLU A 109 1.99 21.39 5.04
C GLU A 109 3.34 21.38 5.78
N LEU A 110 4.06 22.50 5.80
CA LEU A 110 5.31 22.59 6.57
C LEU A 110 5.08 22.43 8.07
N GLN A 111 3.95 22.92 8.59
CA GLN A 111 3.58 22.72 9.99
C GLN A 111 3.31 21.23 10.27
N ARG A 112 2.54 20.55 9.40
CA ARG A 112 2.32 19.10 9.47
C ARG A 112 3.63 18.32 9.46
N LEU A 113 4.53 18.64 8.53
CA LEU A 113 5.84 17.95 8.42
C LEU A 113 6.70 18.17 9.67
N LYS A 114 6.65 19.36 10.29
CA LYS A 114 7.34 19.62 11.57
C LYS A 114 6.75 18.80 12.73
N GLU A 115 5.43 18.67 12.78
CA GLU A 115 4.76 17.84 13.79
C GLU A 115 5.13 16.37 13.63
N LEU A 116 5.13 15.86 12.40
CA LEU A 116 5.61 14.51 12.10
C LEU A 116 7.07 14.31 12.49
N ALA A 117 7.93 15.27 12.18
CA ALA A 117 9.33 15.26 12.59
C ALA A 117 9.48 15.20 14.12
N THR A 118 8.67 15.97 14.84
CA THR A 118 8.68 16.04 16.30
C THR A 118 8.17 14.74 16.91
N LYS A 119 7.09 14.17 16.37
CA LYS A 119 6.54 12.87 16.80
C LYS A 119 7.55 11.74 16.58
N GLN A 120 8.21 11.71 15.42
CA GLN A 120 9.28 10.75 15.14
C GLN A 120 10.49 10.93 16.07
N PHE A 121 10.83 12.17 16.39
CA PHE A 121 11.89 12.51 17.35
C PHE A 121 11.56 11.99 18.76
N GLU A 122 10.34 12.17 19.25
CA GLU A 122 9.88 11.66 20.55
C GLU A 122 9.87 10.13 20.62
N LEU A 123 9.50 9.46 19.52
CA LEU A 123 9.44 7.99 19.45
C LEU A 123 10.82 7.33 19.45
N THR A 124 11.83 7.96 18.83
CA THR A 124 13.09 7.28 18.50
C THR A 124 14.19 7.49 19.54
N ASN A 125 14.11 8.50 20.42
CA ASN A 125 15.03 8.81 21.55
C ASN A 125 16.56 8.82 21.29
N GLU A 126 17.04 8.45 20.10
CA GLU A 126 18.44 8.46 19.68
C GLU A 126 18.56 9.05 18.27
N ILE A 127 19.58 9.88 18.09
CA ILE A 127 19.61 10.96 17.12
C ILE A 127 20.25 10.52 15.81
N ASP A 128 19.54 10.80 14.72
CA ASP A 128 20.19 11.30 13.52
C ASP A 128 19.45 12.53 12.99
N ARG A 129 19.89 13.73 13.38
CA ARG A 129 19.29 15.00 12.96
C ARG A 129 19.54 15.31 11.49
N ASP A 130 20.61 14.76 10.91
CA ASP A 130 20.98 14.99 9.52
C ASP A 130 20.17 14.09 8.57
N HIS A 131 19.61 12.99 9.08
CA HIS A 131 18.78 12.06 8.33
C HIS A 131 17.26 12.23 8.52
N LEU A 132 16.83 13.24 9.27
CA LEU A 132 15.43 13.67 9.31
C LEU A 132 15.09 14.32 7.96
N LYS A 133 14.75 13.49 6.97
CA LYS A 133 14.23 13.89 5.65
C LYS A 133 12.81 14.45 5.79
N ILE A 134 12.67 15.56 6.50
CA ILE A 134 11.38 16.16 6.88
C ILE A 134 10.67 16.74 5.67
N SER A 135 11.40 17.19 4.65
CA SER A 135 10.82 17.91 3.52
C SER A 135 11.17 17.22 2.20
N GLU A 136 10.46 16.15 1.87
CA GLU A 136 10.73 15.38 0.65
C GLU A 136 10.17 16.09 -0.60
N HIS A 137 9.01 16.76 -0.48
CA HIS A 137 8.29 17.39 -1.60
C HIS A 137 8.14 18.92 -1.52
N VAL A 138 8.61 19.58 -0.47
CA VAL A 138 8.50 21.05 -0.27
C VAL A 138 9.85 21.62 0.17
N ASP A 139 10.17 22.86 -0.18
CA ASP A 139 11.35 23.55 0.35
C ASP A 139 11.10 24.14 1.75
N HIS A 140 11.85 23.65 2.73
CA HIS A 140 11.89 24.17 4.10
C HIS A 140 12.69 25.46 4.28
N SER A 141 13.54 25.83 3.31
CA SER A 141 14.40 27.03 3.39
C SER A 141 13.59 28.31 3.33
N ASN A 142 12.45 28.27 2.62
CA ASN A 142 11.52 29.37 2.51
C ASN A 142 10.13 28.94 3.02
N PRO A 143 9.78 29.24 4.28
CA PRO A 143 8.52 28.77 4.85
C PRO A 143 7.28 29.54 4.38
N HIS A 144 7.45 30.69 3.74
CA HIS A 144 6.38 31.69 3.64
C HIS A 144 5.82 31.88 2.24
N THR A 145 6.57 31.54 1.19
CA THR A 145 6.10 31.63 -0.19
C THR A 145 6.29 30.31 -0.93
N PHE A 146 5.30 29.95 -1.74
CA PHE A 146 5.30 28.78 -2.62
C PHE A 146 5.89 29.16 -3.98
N GLU A 147 7.08 28.66 -4.23
CA GLU A 147 7.88 28.97 -5.40
C GLU A 147 7.78 27.90 -6.48
N ILE A 148 8.28 28.23 -7.67
CA ILE A 148 8.36 27.31 -8.82
C ILE A 148 9.09 26.01 -8.45
N GLU A 149 10.16 26.12 -7.66
CA GLU A 149 10.93 24.97 -7.20
C GLU A 149 10.14 24.06 -6.24
N ASP A 150 9.18 24.59 -5.48
CA ASP A 150 8.29 23.77 -4.65
C ASP A 150 7.37 22.92 -5.52
N LEU A 151 6.70 23.55 -6.50
CA LEU A 151 5.82 22.83 -7.42
C LEU A 151 6.60 21.78 -8.22
N LYS A 152 7.81 22.11 -8.68
CA LYS A 152 8.69 21.18 -9.37
C LYS A 152 9.08 20.00 -8.49
N LYS A 153 9.49 20.24 -7.23
CA LYS A 153 9.81 19.17 -6.28
C LYS A 153 8.60 18.27 -6.01
N LEU A 154 7.43 18.86 -5.81
CA LEU A 154 6.18 18.13 -5.59
C LEU A 154 5.83 17.20 -6.77
N ILE A 155 5.94 17.71 -8.00
CA ILE A 155 5.71 16.94 -9.23
C ILE A 155 6.73 15.81 -9.38
N LEU A 156 8.02 16.10 -9.18
CA LEU A 156 9.09 15.11 -9.31
C LEU A 156 8.93 13.99 -8.29
N LYS A 157 8.64 14.35 -7.03
CA LYS A 157 8.38 13.39 -5.95
C LYS A 157 7.16 12.53 -6.25
N THR A 158 6.05 13.14 -6.67
CA THR A 158 4.83 12.41 -7.07
C THR A 158 5.10 11.44 -8.23
N SER A 159 5.86 11.88 -9.23
CA SER A 159 6.25 11.04 -10.37
C SER A 159 7.14 9.87 -9.93
N GLN A 160 8.09 10.12 -9.02
CA GLN A 160 8.95 9.09 -8.45
C GLN A 160 8.15 8.07 -7.63
N ASP A 161 7.21 8.53 -6.81
CA ASP A 161 6.36 7.68 -5.99
C ASP A 161 5.45 6.78 -6.85
N LEU A 162 4.90 7.34 -7.94
CA LEU A 162 4.11 6.57 -8.90
C LEU A 162 4.96 5.50 -9.58
N MET A 163 6.18 5.85 -10.03
CA MET A 163 7.11 4.91 -10.65
C MET A 163 7.55 3.81 -9.69
N GLU A 164 7.85 4.13 -8.43
CA GLU A 164 8.24 3.15 -7.42
C GLU A 164 7.07 2.22 -7.08
N ASN A 165 5.84 2.75 -7.01
CA ASN A 165 4.65 1.94 -6.80
C ASN A 165 4.44 0.97 -7.97
N ASP A 166 4.52 1.46 -9.21
CA ASP A 166 4.42 0.62 -10.41
C ASP A 166 5.52 -0.44 -10.47
N ARG A 167 6.75 -0.07 -10.10
CA ARG A 167 7.87 -1.00 -10.01
C ARG A 167 7.59 -2.08 -8.97
N ARG A 168 7.20 -1.69 -7.76
CA ARG A 168 6.87 -2.62 -6.68
C ARG A 168 5.76 -3.58 -7.09
N ARG A 169 4.68 -3.08 -7.69
CA ARG A 169 3.59 -3.93 -8.22
C ARG A 169 4.10 -4.95 -9.25
N ARG A 170 5.00 -4.54 -10.15
CA ARG A 170 5.60 -5.44 -11.15
C ARG A 170 6.50 -6.50 -10.51
N GLU A 171 7.27 -6.12 -9.49
CA GLU A 171 8.13 -7.05 -8.74
C GLU A 171 7.30 -8.04 -7.92
N GLU A 172 6.26 -7.58 -7.23
CA GLU A 172 5.28 -8.41 -6.51
C GLU A 172 4.61 -9.40 -7.46
N PHE A 173 4.12 -8.93 -8.62
CA PHE A 173 3.52 -9.79 -9.64
C PHE A 173 4.51 -10.84 -10.15
N LYS A 174 5.76 -10.45 -10.41
CA LYS A 174 6.82 -11.38 -10.86
C LYS A 174 7.11 -12.44 -9.81
N GLN A 175 7.22 -12.05 -8.54
CA GLN A 175 7.44 -13.00 -7.44
C GLN A 175 6.27 -13.95 -7.28
N TYR A 176 5.05 -13.44 -7.35
CA TYR A 176 3.83 -14.23 -7.28
C TYR A 176 3.76 -15.28 -8.41
N GLU A 177 3.98 -14.89 -9.66
CA GLU A 177 3.94 -15.81 -10.79
C GLU A 177 5.07 -16.86 -10.71
N LEU A 178 6.27 -16.46 -10.26
CA LEU A 178 7.38 -17.38 -10.03
C LEU A 178 7.05 -18.41 -8.94
N GLN A 179 6.48 -17.96 -7.83
CA GLN A 179 6.06 -18.82 -6.73
C GLN A 179 4.96 -19.80 -7.17
N LYS A 180 3.96 -19.31 -7.92
CA LYS A 180 2.87 -20.12 -8.46
C LYS A 180 3.37 -21.22 -9.39
N GLU A 181 4.30 -20.91 -10.31
CA GLU A 181 4.89 -21.92 -11.19
C GLU A 181 5.81 -22.89 -10.43
N PHE A 182 6.54 -22.43 -9.42
CA PHE A 182 7.34 -23.30 -8.55
C PHE A 182 6.46 -24.33 -7.81
N GLU A 183 5.37 -23.89 -7.18
CA GLU A 183 4.42 -24.77 -6.49
C GLU A 183 3.77 -25.78 -7.43
N LYS A 184 3.44 -25.36 -8.65
CA LYS A 184 2.91 -26.23 -9.70
C LYS A 184 3.92 -27.30 -10.11
N GLN A 185 5.19 -26.94 -10.28
CA GLN A 185 6.26 -27.90 -10.61
C GLN A 185 6.53 -28.88 -9.47
N GLU A 186 6.56 -28.40 -8.22
CA GLU A 186 6.71 -29.26 -7.04
C GLU A 186 5.56 -30.28 -6.93
N LYS A 187 4.32 -29.84 -7.16
CA LYS A 187 3.14 -30.74 -7.21
C LYS A 187 3.30 -31.78 -8.32
N LEU A 188 3.65 -31.37 -9.54
CA LEU A 188 3.86 -32.28 -10.67
C LEU A 188 4.98 -33.29 -10.42
N ARG A 189 6.06 -32.90 -9.71
CA ARG A 189 7.18 -33.80 -9.38
C ARG A 189 6.80 -34.87 -8.36
N ASN A 190 5.91 -34.53 -7.42
CA ASN A 190 5.52 -35.43 -6.33
C ASN A 190 4.37 -36.40 -6.71
N LEU A 191 3.75 -36.24 -7.88
CA LEU A 191 2.61 -37.04 -8.35
C LEU A 191 3.05 -38.17 -9.30
N ASP A 192 2.31 -39.29 -9.27
CA ASP A 192 2.48 -40.41 -10.22
C ASP A 192 1.99 -40.04 -11.64
N GLU A 193 2.39 -40.79 -12.66
CA GLU A 193 2.11 -40.50 -14.08
C GLU A 193 0.61 -40.34 -14.41
N GLU A 194 -0.26 -41.14 -13.79
CA GLU A 194 -1.72 -41.05 -13.99
C GLU A 194 -2.31 -39.78 -13.36
N HIS A 195 -1.90 -39.47 -12.13
CA HIS A 195 -2.32 -38.25 -11.41
C HIS A 195 -1.72 -36.97 -12.03
N ARG A 196 -0.55 -37.07 -12.66
CA ARG A 196 0.07 -35.97 -13.38
C ARG A 196 -0.78 -35.53 -14.57
N LYS A 197 -1.28 -36.49 -15.36
CA LYS A 197 -2.15 -36.19 -16.51
C LYS A 197 -3.47 -35.55 -16.08
N THR A 198 -4.11 -36.08 -15.04
CA THR A 198 -5.37 -35.51 -14.55
C THR A 198 -5.17 -34.09 -14.00
N TYR A 199 -4.07 -33.83 -13.30
CA TYR A 199 -3.73 -32.49 -12.81
C TYR A 199 -3.44 -31.51 -13.95
N GLU A 200 -2.72 -31.92 -14.99
CA GLU A 200 -2.49 -31.08 -16.18
C GLU A 200 -3.78 -30.77 -16.95
N GLU A 201 -4.68 -31.75 -17.08
CA GLU A 201 -6.00 -31.55 -17.69
C GLU A 201 -6.87 -30.60 -16.86
N ASP A 202 -6.82 -30.71 -15.53
CA ASP A 202 -7.54 -29.81 -14.63
C ASP A 202 -7.00 -28.39 -14.71
N LEU A 203 -5.68 -28.20 -14.71
CA LEU A 203 -5.05 -26.89 -14.92
C LEU A 203 -5.44 -26.28 -16.26
N LYS A 204 -5.46 -27.06 -17.34
CA LYS A 204 -5.91 -26.59 -18.66
C LYS A 204 -7.38 -26.19 -18.64
N ARG A 205 -8.22 -26.94 -17.93
CA ARG A 205 -9.64 -26.63 -17.77
C ARG A 205 -9.83 -25.34 -16.98
N GLN A 206 -9.13 -25.17 -15.86
CA GLN A 206 -9.16 -23.94 -15.07
C GLN A 206 -8.69 -22.74 -15.89
N GLN A 207 -7.57 -22.88 -16.61
CA GLN A 207 -7.07 -21.82 -17.50
C GLN A 207 -8.09 -21.49 -18.60
N ALA A 208 -8.68 -22.49 -19.25
CA ALA A 208 -9.69 -22.27 -20.27
C ALA A 208 -10.94 -21.58 -19.72
N LYS A 209 -11.36 -21.89 -18.49
CA LYS A 209 -12.47 -21.17 -17.88
C LYS A 209 -12.08 -19.71 -17.58
N HIS A 210 -10.87 -19.47 -17.06
CA HIS A 210 -10.35 -18.12 -16.86
C HIS A 210 -10.25 -17.33 -18.17
N ASP A 211 -9.79 -17.94 -19.26
CA ASP A 211 -9.67 -17.26 -20.55
C ASP A 211 -11.04 -16.99 -21.20
N ASN A 212 -12.05 -17.81 -20.88
CA ASN A 212 -13.42 -17.73 -21.40
C ASN A 212 -14.41 -17.12 -20.39
N HIS A 213 -14.02 -16.03 -19.71
CA HIS A 213 -14.96 -15.26 -18.89
C HIS A 213 -15.67 -14.17 -19.72
N GLU A 214 -16.87 -13.77 -19.32
CA GLU A 214 -17.57 -12.63 -19.92
C GLU A 214 -16.80 -11.32 -19.64
N LYS A 215 -16.83 -10.37 -20.58
CA LYS A 215 -16.12 -9.09 -20.41
C LYS A 215 -16.71 -8.31 -19.23
N ILE A 216 -15.89 -8.06 -18.22
CA ILE A 216 -16.28 -7.30 -17.03
C ILE A 216 -16.30 -5.81 -17.34
N HIS A 217 -17.28 -5.11 -16.77
CA HIS A 217 -17.38 -3.66 -16.86
C HIS A 217 -16.48 -2.97 -15.81
N HIS A 218 -16.02 -1.76 -16.13
CA HIS A 218 -15.34 -0.96 -15.12
C HIS A 218 -16.31 -0.61 -14.00
N PRO A 219 -15.87 -0.61 -12.73
CA PRO A 219 -16.74 -0.37 -11.59
C PRO A 219 -17.43 0.99 -11.70
N GLY A 220 -18.74 1.03 -11.46
CA GLY A 220 -19.57 2.23 -11.55
C GLY A 220 -19.99 2.64 -12.97
N ASN A 221 -19.65 1.86 -14.00
CA ASN A 221 -20.08 2.15 -15.38
C ASN A 221 -21.59 1.96 -15.54
N LYS A 222 -22.22 2.76 -16.41
CA LYS A 222 -23.67 2.65 -16.72
C LYS A 222 -24.07 1.23 -17.12
N ALA A 223 -23.25 0.56 -17.92
CA ALA A 223 -23.50 -0.82 -18.35
C ALA A 223 -23.59 -1.80 -17.17
N GLN A 224 -22.74 -1.64 -16.15
CA GLN A 224 -22.80 -2.44 -14.92
C GLN A 224 -24.11 -2.21 -14.19
N LEU A 225 -24.51 -0.95 -14.01
CA LEU A 225 -25.73 -0.59 -13.28
C LEU A 225 -26.99 -1.08 -14.02
N GLU A 226 -27.01 -0.97 -15.34
CA GLU A 226 -28.09 -1.52 -16.19
C GLU A 226 -28.20 -3.03 -16.08
N GLU A 227 -27.07 -3.74 -15.97
CA GLU A 227 -27.08 -5.18 -15.79
C GLU A 227 -27.59 -5.59 -14.40
N VAL A 228 -27.14 -4.91 -13.35
CA VAL A 228 -27.66 -5.11 -11.99
C VAL A 228 -29.17 -4.85 -11.95
N TRP A 229 -29.63 -3.78 -12.61
CA TRP A 229 -31.05 -3.45 -12.74
C TRP A 229 -31.86 -4.58 -13.40
N LYS A 230 -31.39 -5.11 -14.53
CA LYS A 230 -32.03 -6.25 -15.22
C LYS A 230 -32.04 -7.52 -14.40
N SER A 231 -30.96 -7.80 -13.65
CA SER A 231 -30.85 -9.02 -12.85
C SER A 231 -31.87 -9.10 -11.70
N ARG A 232 -32.25 -7.95 -11.12
CA ARG A 232 -33.12 -7.87 -9.94
C ARG A 232 -34.55 -7.47 -10.26
N THR A 233 -34.77 -6.71 -11.33
CA THR A 233 -36.13 -6.42 -11.80
C THR A 233 -36.57 -7.52 -12.76
N THR A 234 -37.64 -8.26 -12.43
CA THR A 234 -38.25 -9.24 -13.35
C THR A 234 -38.86 -8.59 -14.60
N TRP A 235 -38.75 -7.26 -14.73
CA TRP A 235 -39.44 -6.42 -15.69
C TRP A 235 -38.45 -5.89 -16.72
N ASP A 236 -38.13 -6.72 -17.70
CA ASP A 236 -37.14 -6.51 -18.78
C ASP A 236 -37.43 -5.33 -19.75
N GLY A 237 -38.41 -4.47 -19.44
CA GLY A 237 -38.95 -3.47 -20.36
C GLY A 237 -39.00 -2.03 -19.86
N GLN A 238 -38.55 -1.73 -18.65
CA GLN A 238 -38.42 -0.33 -18.19
C GLN A 238 -37.00 0.19 -18.43
N ASP A 239 -36.92 1.40 -18.97
CA ASP A 239 -35.67 2.14 -19.10
C ASP A 239 -35.02 2.32 -17.71
N PHE A 240 -33.69 2.32 -17.70
CA PHE A 240 -32.92 2.52 -16.47
C PHE A 240 -33.24 3.89 -15.85
N ASP A 241 -33.87 3.87 -14.68
CA ASP A 241 -34.11 5.06 -13.88
C ASP A 241 -33.16 5.08 -12.67
N PRO A 242 -32.19 6.01 -12.60
CA PRO A 242 -31.24 6.10 -11.48
C PRO A 242 -31.93 6.27 -10.13
N LYS A 243 -33.08 6.95 -10.08
CA LYS A 243 -33.80 7.19 -8.83
C LYS A 243 -34.41 5.91 -8.29
N THR A 244 -35.11 5.16 -9.14
CA THR A 244 -35.67 3.86 -8.74
C THR A 244 -34.56 2.84 -8.48
N PHE A 245 -33.46 2.88 -9.23
CA PHE A 245 -32.29 2.05 -8.97
C PHE A 245 -31.71 2.32 -7.58
N PHE A 246 -31.60 3.60 -7.20
CA PHE A 246 -31.14 4.01 -5.88
C PHE A 246 -32.03 3.45 -4.76
N MET A 247 -33.34 3.66 -4.88
CA MET A 247 -34.31 3.18 -3.89
C MET A 247 -34.41 1.65 -3.80
N LEU A 248 -34.09 0.92 -4.87
CA LEU A 248 -34.11 -0.55 -4.88
C LEU A 248 -32.95 -1.16 -4.08
N HIS A 249 -31.84 -0.43 -3.97
CA HIS A 249 -30.62 -0.89 -3.30
C HIS A 249 -30.40 -0.25 -1.93
N ASP A 250 -31.23 0.72 -1.56
CA ASP A 250 -31.38 1.23 -0.21
C ASP A 250 -32.19 0.20 0.61
N LEU A 251 -31.50 -0.67 1.34
CA LEU A 251 -32.09 -1.77 2.10
C LEU A 251 -32.68 -1.30 3.42
N ASP A 252 -32.14 -0.23 4.00
CA ASP A 252 -32.55 0.31 5.30
C ASP A 252 -33.50 1.54 5.20
N GLY A 253 -33.67 2.09 4.01
CA GLY A 253 -34.59 3.17 3.69
C GLY A 253 -34.10 4.56 4.13
N ASN A 254 -32.80 4.74 4.36
CA ASN A 254 -32.24 5.98 4.88
C ASN A 254 -31.93 7.04 3.79
N ASN A 255 -32.25 6.76 2.52
CA ASN A 255 -31.95 7.57 1.33
C ASN A 255 -30.45 7.84 1.08
N MET A 256 -29.57 7.02 1.65
CA MET A 256 -28.13 7.00 1.43
C MET A 256 -27.73 5.56 1.11
N TRP A 257 -26.56 5.37 0.49
CA TRP A 257 -25.99 4.03 0.38
C TRP A 257 -24.81 3.86 1.32
N ASP A 258 -24.82 2.79 2.09
CA ASP A 258 -23.67 2.38 2.89
C ASP A 258 -22.66 1.56 2.06
N GLU A 259 -21.49 1.29 2.65
CA GLU A 259 -20.42 0.53 2.00
C GLU A 259 -20.87 -0.88 1.60
N ASN A 260 -21.77 -1.51 2.36
CA ASN A 260 -22.23 -2.86 2.10
C ASN A 260 -23.23 -2.89 0.93
N GLU A 261 -24.14 -1.93 0.87
CA GLU A 261 -25.09 -1.77 -0.23
C GLU A 261 -24.37 -1.50 -1.55
N VAL A 262 -23.33 -0.66 -1.52
CA VAL A 262 -22.46 -0.42 -2.68
C VAL A 262 -21.71 -1.70 -3.08
N LYS A 263 -21.19 -2.48 -2.13
CA LYS A 263 -20.51 -3.77 -2.41
C LYS A 263 -21.40 -4.75 -3.17
N VAL A 264 -22.70 -4.79 -2.85
CA VAL A 264 -23.66 -5.70 -3.51
C VAL A 264 -23.72 -5.47 -5.02
N LEU A 265 -23.54 -4.22 -5.48
CA LEU A 265 -23.54 -3.89 -6.91
C LEU A 265 -22.39 -4.56 -7.68
N PHE A 266 -21.30 -4.92 -7.00
CA PHE A 266 -20.13 -5.54 -7.60
C PHE A 266 -20.18 -7.06 -7.60
N ILE A 267 -21.05 -7.68 -6.79
CA ILE A 267 -21.09 -9.15 -6.66
C ILE A 267 -21.38 -9.82 -8.01
N ASN A 268 -22.27 -9.26 -8.83
CA ASN A 268 -22.58 -9.82 -10.15
C ASN A 268 -21.37 -9.82 -11.08
N GLU A 269 -20.60 -8.73 -11.12
CA GLU A 269 -19.38 -8.62 -11.92
C GLU A 269 -18.26 -9.52 -11.38
N LEU A 270 -18.12 -9.59 -10.05
CA LEU A 270 -17.16 -10.48 -9.41
C LEU A 270 -17.48 -11.95 -9.70
N ASN A 271 -18.76 -12.32 -9.73
CA ASN A 271 -19.18 -13.68 -10.08
C ASN A 271 -18.73 -14.07 -11.50
N LYS A 272 -18.77 -13.16 -12.47
CA LYS A 272 -18.24 -13.43 -13.82
C LYS A 272 -16.74 -13.77 -13.80
N MET A 273 -15.97 -13.13 -12.93
CA MET A 273 -14.54 -13.42 -12.75
C MET A 273 -14.29 -14.72 -12.00
N TYR A 274 -14.98 -14.91 -10.88
CA TYR A 274 -14.66 -15.97 -9.91
C TYR A 274 -15.38 -17.28 -10.18
N GLN A 275 -16.60 -17.29 -10.73
CA GLN A 275 -17.27 -18.54 -11.13
C GLN A 275 -16.58 -19.17 -12.35
N ALA A 276 -15.88 -18.37 -13.16
CA ALA A 276 -14.93 -18.89 -14.15
C ALA A 276 -13.68 -19.54 -13.50
N GLY A 277 -13.29 -19.18 -12.27
CA GLY A 277 -12.14 -19.76 -11.57
C GLY A 277 -12.46 -20.82 -10.51
N SER A 278 -13.71 -20.93 -10.05
CA SER A 278 -14.13 -21.81 -8.95
C SER A 278 -14.99 -22.97 -9.44
N ALA A 279 -14.31 -23.99 -9.97
CA ALA A 279 -14.71 -25.40 -9.87
C ALA A 279 -13.54 -26.28 -10.34
#